data_AF-A0A957I4P4-F1
#
_entry.id   AF-A0A957I4P4-F1
#
_cell.length_a   1.000
_cell.length_b   1.000
_cell.length_c   1.000
_cell.angle_alpha   90.00
_cell.angle_beta   90.00
_cell.angle_gamma   90.00
#
_symmetry.space_group_name_H-M   'P 1'
#
loop_
_entity.id
_entity.type
_entity.pdbx_description
1 polymer ?
#
loop_
_entity_poly.entity_id
_entity_poly.type
_entity_poly.pdbx_seq_one_letter_code
_entity_poly.pdbx_strand_id
1 'polypeptide(L)'
;MKILQVLTYYRPHMSGLTIYVERLSRALVRQGHDVTVLTSQYDPALPRREIVDGVKIHRVPVLFRISKGVIMPTFGHWATLETWKADVVHLHLPQFDAPGLALRGRLFRKPVVLTYHCDLQLPQGAFNRFVDGVVGGMNRIAGTLANAVVTYTRDYGE
;
A
#
# COMPACT_ATOMS: atom_id res chain seq x y z
N MET A 1 -18.63 4.85 -0.31
CA MET A 1 -17.72 4.59 -1.46
C MET A 1 -16.89 3.35 -1.17
N LYS A 2 -16.40 2.67 -2.22
CA LYS A 2 -15.44 1.56 -2.15
C LYS A 2 -14.02 2.12 -2.18
N ILE A 3 -13.27 1.96 -1.09
CA ILE A 3 -11.92 2.50 -0.91
C ILE A 3 -10.94 1.33 -0.87
N LEU A 4 -9.99 1.31 -1.82
CA LEU A 4 -8.89 0.35 -1.82
C LEU A 4 -7.65 0.99 -1.19
N GLN A 5 -7.26 0.54 0.00
CA GLN A 5 -5.98 0.90 0.62
C GLN A 5 -4.93 -0.17 0.31
N VAL A 6 -3.73 0.23 -0.11
CA VAL A 6 -2.66 -0.73 -0.45
C VAL A 6 -1.36 -0.38 0.25
N LEU A 7 -0.80 -1.37 0.93
CA LEU A 7 0.46 -1.31 1.65
C LEU A 7 1.13 -2.68 1.75
N THR A 8 2.46 -2.70 1.81
CA THR A 8 3.24 -3.95 1.83
C THR A 8 2.92 -4.85 3.02
N TYR A 9 2.85 -4.31 4.24
CA TYR A 9 2.52 -5.05 5.45
C TYR A 9 1.35 -4.40 6.17
N TYR A 10 0.47 -5.21 6.74
CA TYR A 10 -0.64 -4.75 7.57
C TYR A 10 -0.74 -5.59 8.84
N ARG A 11 -1.72 -5.28 9.70
CA ARG A 11 -1.98 -5.99 10.95
C ARG A 11 -2.01 -7.52 10.72
N PRO A 12 -1.40 -8.32 11.62
CA PRO A 12 -0.85 -7.94 12.92
C PRO A 12 0.59 -7.39 12.91
N HIS A 13 1.20 -7.15 11.73
CA HIS A 13 2.49 -6.47 11.69
C HIS A 13 2.33 -5.06 12.28
N MET A 14 3.31 -4.63 13.10
CA MET A 14 3.26 -3.37 13.83
C MET A 14 4.34 -2.41 13.33
N SER A 15 3.90 -1.24 12.88
CA SER A 15 4.71 -0.07 12.55
C SER A 15 3.83 1.18 12.58
N GLY A 16 4.42 2.37 12.59
CA GLY A 16 3.68 3.64 12.52
C GLY A 16 2.73 3.70 11.31
N LEU A 17 3.20 3.24 10.15
CA LEU A 17 2.40 3.15 8.93
C LEU A 17 1.19 2.21 9.12
N THR A 18 1.39 0.99 9.64
CA THR A 18 0.28 0.05 9.82
C THR A 18 -0.78 0.56 10.80
N ILE A 19 -0.36 1.24 11.87
CA ILE A 19 -1.26 1.84 12.87
C ILE A 19 -2.05 2.99 12.25
N TYR A 20 -1.40 3.83 11.43
CA TYR A 20 -2.07 4.90 10.70
C TYR A 20 -3.17 4.35 9.79
N VAL A 21 -2.84 3.35 8.98
CA VAL A 21 -3.78 2.74 8.02
C VAL A 21 -4.92 2.03 8.76
N GLU A 22 -4.65 1.34 9.87
CA GLU A 22 -5.67 0.73 10.73
C GLU A 22 -6.67 1.77 11.27
N ARG A 23 -6.17 2.88 11.84
CA ARG A 23 -7.01 3.94 12.38
C ARG A 23 -7.83 4.63 11.29
N LEU A 24 -7.20 4.93 10.16
CA LEU A 24 -7.86 5.55 9.01
C LEU A 24 -8.94 4.63 8.42
N SER A 25 -8.62 3.36 8.18
CA SER A 25 -9.55 2.35 7.68
C SER A 25 -10.80 2.25 8.55
N ARG A 26 -10.62 2.12 9.88
CA ARG A 26 -11.74 2.06 10.84
C ARG A 26 -12.58 3.32 10.84
N ALA A 27 -11.95 4.50 10.77
CA ALA A 27 -12.66 5.77 10.71
C ALA A 27 -13.52 5.89 9.43
N LEU A 28 -12.98 5.50 8.28
CA LEU A 28 -13.70 5.48 7.00
C LEU A 28 -14.86 4.47 7.01
N VAL A 29 -14.66 3.28 7.60
CA VAL A 29 -15.76 2.31 7.78
C VAL A 29 -16.88 2.92 8.63
N ARG A 30 -16.56 3.58 9.75
CA ARG A 30 -17.56 4.25 10.61
C ARG A 30 -18.32 5.37 9.90
N GLN A 31 -17.71 5.99 8.88
CA GLN A 31 -18.35 6.98 8.01
C GLN A 31 -19.19 6.34 6.89
N GLY A 32 -19.32 5.01 6.85
CA GLY A 32 -20.15 4.29 5.87
C GLY A 32 -19.43 3.91 4.58
N HIS A 33 -18.09 3.96 4.54
CA HIS A 33 -17.31 3.52 3.38
C HIS A 33 -17.02 2.00 3.44
N ASP A 34 -16.98 1.38 2.26
CA ASP A 34 -16.54 -0.01 2.09
C ASP A 34 -15.03 -0.03 1.87
N VAL A 35 -14.27 -0.37 2.92
CA VAL A 35 -12.80 -0.30 2.91
C VAL A 35 -12.21 -1.69 2.70
N THR A 36 -11.36 -1.81 1.69
CA THR A 36 -10.54 -3.00 1.43
C THR A 36 -9.07 -2.67 1.53
N VAL A 37 -8.34 -3.43 2.34
CA VAL A 37 -6.88 -3.38 2.46
C VAL A 37 -6.28 -4.52 1.66
N LEU A 38 -5.52 -4.20 0.61
CA LEU A 38 -4.72 -5.17 -0.14
C LEU A 38 -3.27 -5.12 0.37
N THR A 39 -2.76 -6.26 0.82
CA THR A 39 -1.45 -6.34 1.49
C THR A 39 -0.79 -7.70 1.28
N SER A 40 0.41 -7.90 1.82
CA SER A 40 1.09 -9.20 1.75
C SER A 40 0.64 -10.17 2.83
N GLN A 41 0.56 -11.45 2.46
CA GLN A 41 0.50 -12.57 3.40
C GLN A 41 1.92 -12.90 3.84
N TYR A 42 2.56 -11.98 4.55
CA TYR A 42 3.96 -12.15 4.97
C TYR A 42 4.12 -13.38 5.87
N ASP A 43 3.15 -13.64 6.74
CA ASP A 43 3.06 -14.87 7.55
C ASP A 43 2.01 -15.81 6.93
N PRO A 44 2.41 -17.01 6.45
CA PRO A 44 1.51 -18.00 5.87
C PRO A 44 0.36 -18.44 6.79
N ALA A 45 0.51 -18.31 8.12
CA ALA A 45 -0.54 -18.66 9.08
C ALA A 45 -1.70 -17.64 9.09
N LEU A 46 -1.49 -16.43 8.58
CA LEU A 46 -2.55 -15.42 8.50
C LEU A 46 -3.58 -15.78 7.43
N PRO A 47 -4.89 -15.54 7.67
CA PRO A 47 -5.90 -15.77 6.67
C PRO A 47 -5.67 -14.86 5.46
N ARG A 48 -5.87 -15.42 4.26
CA ARG A 48 -5.78 -14.66 3.00
C ARG A 48 -6.87 -13.61 2.87
N ARG A 49 -8.03 -13.86 3.48
CA ARG A 49 -9.16 -12.93 3.53
C ARG A 49 -9.79 -12.98 4.91
N GLU A 50 -10.04 -11.81 5.47
CA GLU A 50 -10.81 -11.67 6.70
C GLU A 50 -11.45 -10.29 6.77
N ILE A 51 -12.36 -10.11 7.72
CA ILE A 51 -12.96 -8.81 8.03
C ILE A 51 -12.70 -8.52 9.50
N VAL A 52 -12.05 -7.40 9.79
CA VAL A 52 -11.73 -6.96 11.15
C VAL A 52 -12.25 -5.54 11.33
N ASP A 53 -13.13 -5.33 12.30
CA ASP A 53 -13.78 -4.04 12.55
C ASP A 53 -14.45 -3.42 11.29
N GLY A 54 -15.02 -4.27 10.45
CA GLY A 54 -15.64 -3.89 9.18
C GLY A 54 -14.66 -3.61 8.03
N VAL A 55 -13.35 -3.67 8.26
CA VAL A 55 -12.31 -3.52 7.22
C VAL A 55 -12.08 -4.88 6.56
N LYS A 56 -12.23 -4.96 5.23
CA LYS A 56 -11.92 -6.17 4.46
C LYS A 56 -10.43 -6.24 4.23
N ILE A 57 -9.78 -7.30 4.69
CA ILE A 57 -8.33 -7.49 4.51
C ILE A 57 -8.12 -8.59 3.48
N HIS A 58 -7.36 -8.28 2.43
CA HIS A 58 -6.97 -9.22 1.37
C HIS A 58 -5.44 -9.34 1.35
N ARG A 59 -4.94 -10.49 1.78
CA ARG A 59 -3.51 -10.80 1.82
C ARG A 59 -3.10 -11.65 0.63
N VAL A 60 -2.13 -11.18 -0.13
CA VAL A 60 -1.58 -11.87 -1.30
C VAL A 60 -0.39 -12.73 -0.88
N PRO A 61 -0.34 -14.03 -1.24
CA PRO A 61 0.76 -14.92 -0.90
C PRO A 61 2.13 -14.40 -1.32
N VAL A 62 3.08 -14.45 -0.38
CA VAL A 62 4.48 -14.10 -0.62
C VAL A 62 5.24 -15.33 -1.09
N LEU A 63 5.95 -15.23 -2.21
CA LEU A 63 6.84 -16.28 -2.71
C LEU A 63 8.19 -16.23 -2.00
N PHE A 64 8.78 -15.04 -1.90
CA PHE A 64 10.02 -14.82 -1.15
C PHE A 64 10.12 -13.37 -0.67
N ARG A 65 10.97 -13.13 0.33
CA ARG A 65 11.28 -11.80 0.87
C ARG A 65 12.65 -11.35 0.40
N ILE A 66 12.79 -10.06 0.11
CA ILE A 66 14.06 -9.44 -0.28
C ILE A 66 14.23 -8.16 0.52
N SER A 67 15.24 -8.11 1.40
CA SER A 67 15.38 -7.04 2.39
C SER A 67 14.07 -6.86 3.19
N LYS A 68 13.50 -5.65 3.22
CA LYS A 68 12.18 -5.36 3.82
C LYS A 68 11.01 -5.58 2.85
N GLY A 69 11.26 -5.84 1.57
CA GLY A 69 10.24 -6.07 0.55
C GLY A 69 9.80 -7.53 0.42
N VAL A 70 8.73 -7.76 -0.33
CA VAL A 70 8.18 -9.09 -0.61
C VAL A 70 7.85 -9.22 -2.08
N ILE A 71 8.00 -10.42 -2.63
CA ILE A 71 7.58 -10.75 -3.99
C ILE A 71 6.32 -11.59 -3.92
N MET A 72 5.28 -11.12 -4.61
CA MET A 72 3.94 -11.69 -4.59
C MET A 72 3.48 -11.95 -6.03
N PRO A 73 3.71 -13.14 -6.61
CA PRO A 73 3.50 -13.40 -8.04
C PRO A 73 2.06 -13.12 -8.51
N THR A 74 1.07 -13.28 -7.63
CA THR A 74 -0.35 -13.03 -7.94
C THR A 74 -0.80 -11.60 -7.61
N PHE A 75 0.08 -10.73 -7.12
CA PHE A 75 -0.28 -9.37 -6.71
C PHE A 75 -0.84 -8.55 -7.87
N GLY A 76 -0.22 -8.63 -9.05
CA GLY A 76 -0.69 -7.89 -10.22
C GLY A 76 -2.12 -8.23 -10.62
N HIS A 77 -2.53 -9.50 -10.46
CA HIS A 77 -3.90 -9.96 -10.71
C HIS A 77 -4.88 -9.36 -9.70
N TRP A 78 -4.58 -9.50 -8.40
CA TRP A 78 -5.44 -8.96 -7.34
C TRP A 78 -5.49 -7.42 -7.34
N ALA A 79 -4.36 -6.76 -7.58
CA ALA A 79 -4.29 -5.32 -7.76
C ALA A 79 -5.22 -4.86 -8.89
N THR A 80 -5.24 -5.55 -10.03
CA THR A 80 -6.18 -5.25 -11.13
C THR A 80 -7.63 -5.41 -10.70
N LEU A 81 -7.98 -6.55 -10.10
CA LEU A 81 -9.35 -6.85 -9.70
C LEU A 81 -9.89 -5.88 -8.64
N GLU A 82 -9.11 -5.60 -7.59
CA GLU A 82 -9.55 -4.69 -6.53
C GLU A 82 -9.57 -3.24 -7.00
N THR A 83 -8.63 -2.81 -7.85
CA THR A 83 -8.66 -1.45 -8.43
C THR A 83 -9.90 -1.24 -9.29
N TRP A 84 -10.30 -2.25 -10.07
CA TRP A 84 -11.50 -2.17 -10.91
C TRP A 84 -12.77 -1.95 -10.09
N LYS A 85 -12.89 -2.63 -8.94
CA LYS A 85 -14.05 -2.56 -8.04
C LYS A 85 -14.10 -1.28 -7.21
N ALA A 86 -12.95 -0.64 -6.98
CA ALA A 86 -12.84 0.52 -6.12
C ALA A 86 -13.38 1.79 -6.79
N ASP A 87 -13.83 2.75 -5.96
CA ASP A 87 -14.12 4.12 -6.37
C ASP A 87 -12.85 5.00 -6.24
N VAL A 88 -11.96 4.66 -5.30
CA VAL A 88 -10.68 5.36 -5.08
C VAL A 88 -9.59 4.36 -4.66
N VAL A 89 -8.37 4.60 -5.12
CA VAL A 89 -7.17 3.85 -4.70
C VAL A 89 -6.32 4.73 -3.80
N HIS A 90 -5.99 4.24 -2.62
CA HIS A 90 -5.17 4.95 -1.64
C HIS A 90 -3.89 4.16 -1.36
N LEU A 91 -2.76 4.69 -1.83
CA LEU A 91 -1.45 4.05 -1.73
C LEU A 91 -0.69 4.57 -0.51
N HIS A 92 -0.10 3.66 0.26
CA HIS A 92 0.69 3.99 1.44
C HIS A 92 2.15 3.63 1.21
N LEU A 93 3.01 4.64 1.09
CA LEU A 93 4.44 4.51 0.77
C LEU A 93 5.31 4.50 2.03
N PRO A 94 6.48 3.83 2.02
CA PRO A 94 7.17 3.29 0.85
C PRO A 94 6.65 1.93 0.38
N GLN A 95 6.45 1.78 -0.93
CA GLN A 95 5.95 0.53 -1.52
C GLN A 95 6.45 0.35 -2.95
N PHE A 96 7.16 -0.78 -3.18
CA PHE A 96 7.71 -1.13 -4.49
C PHE A 96 6.63 -1.24 -5.58
N ASP A 97 5.50 -1.87 -5.28
CA ASP A 97 4.41 -2.09 -6.26
C ASP A 97 3.54 -0.85 -6.55
N ALA A 98 3.80 0.28 -5.87
CA ALA A 98 2.95 1.48 -5.95
C ALA A 98 2.78 2.04 -7.39
N PRO A 99 3.81 2.11 -8.26
CA PRO A 99 3.63 2.58 -9.64
C PRO A 99 2.62 1.75 -10.43
N GLY A 100 2.66 0.43 -10.27
CA GLY A 100 1.75 -0.48 -10.97
C GLY A 100 0.29 -0.26 -10.57
N LEU A 101 0.04 0.05 -9.31
CA LEU A 101 -1.30 0.41 -8.82
C LEU A 101 -1.74 1.80 -9.25
N ALA A 102 -0.83 2.78 -9.19
CA ALA A 102 -1.13 4.14 -9.64
C ALA A 102 -1.46 4.16 -11.14
N LEU A 103 -0.72 3.40 -11.95
CA LEU A 103 -1.00 3.21 -13.38
C LEU A 103 -2.37 2.57 -13.61
N ARG A 104 -2.73 1.51 -12.88
CA ARG A 104 -4.07 0.90 -12.94
C ARG A 104 -5.16 1.90 -12.57
N GLY A 105 -4.93 2.73 -11.57
CA GLY A 105 -5.83 3.82 -11.22
C GLY A 105 -6.08 4.75 -12.40
N ARG A 106 -5.03 5.22 -13.08
CA ARG A 106 -5.17 6.03 -14.31
C ARG A 106 -5.90 5.28 -15.43
N LEU A 107 -5.51 4.05 -15.72
CA LEU A 107 -6.11 3.23 -16.79
C LEU A 107 -7.61 2.99 -16.56
N PHE A 108 -8.01 2.74 -15.31
CA PHE A 108 -9.39 2.49 -14.93
C PHE A 108 -10.14 3.76 -14.52
N ARG A 109 -9.53 4.94 -14.70
CA ARG A 109 -10.07 6.26 -14.32
C ARG A 109 -10.52 6.32 -12.86
N LYS A 110 -9.78 5.65 -11.97
CA LYS A 110 -9.97 5.71 -10.52
C LYS A 110 -9.01 6.74 -9.94
N PRO A 111 -9.49 7.71 -9.15
CA PRO A 111 -8.60 8.63 -8.45
C PRO A 111 -7.62 7.86 -7.55
N VAL A 112 -6.36 8.27 -7.61
CA VAL A 112 -5.26 7.72 -6.82
C VAL A 112 -4.80 8.77 -5.80
N VAL A 113 -4.96 8.47 -4.52
CA VAL A 113 -4.41 9.25 -3.42
C VAL A 113 -3.19 8.53 -2.88
N LEU A 114 -2.12 9.26 -2.63
CA LEU A 114 -0.89 8.71 -2.09
C LEU A 114 -0.63 9.31 -0.72
N THR A 115 -0.35 8.49 0.29
CA THR A 115 0.23 8.97 1.56
C THR A 115 1.68 8.55 1.65
N TYR A 116 2.57 9.54 1.77
CA TYR A 116 4.00 9.32 1.99
C TYR A 116 4.29 9.29 3.49
N HIS A 117 4.64 8.11 4.02
CA HIS A 117 4.80 7.92 5.46
C HIS A 117 6.21 8.22 5.96
N CYS A 118 7.21 7.72 5.23
CA CYS A 118 8.61 7.90 5.56
C CYS A 118 9.49 7.49 4.38
N ASP A 119 10.76 7.88 4.45
CA ASP A 119 11.79 7.31 3.59
C ASP A 119 12.11 5.88 4.01
N LEU A 120 12.41 5.04 3.02
CA LEU A 120 13.01 3.75 3.28
C LEU A 120 14.49 3.98 3.63
N GLN A 121 14.85 3.69 4.88
CA GLN A 121 16.25 3.66 5.32
C GLN A 121 16.64 2.22 5.62
N LEU A 122 17.53 1.67 4.79
CA LEU A 122 18.14 0.35 4.99
C LEU A 122 19.56 0.49 5.57
N PRO A 123 20.07 -0.55 6.28
CA PRO A 123 21.44 -0.55 6.79
C PRO A 123 22.47 -0.35 5.67
N GLN A 124 23.62 0.24 6.02
CA GLN A 124 24.68 0.52 5.04
C GLN A 124 25.15 -0.77 4.33
N GLY A 125 25.23 -0.71 3.01
CA GLY A 125 25.69 -1.81 2.15
C GLY A 125 25.38 -1.53 0.68
N ALA A 126 26.22 -2.00 -0.25
CA ALA A 126 26.03 -1.73 -1.68
C ALA A 126 24.67 -2.24 -2.20
N PHE A 127 24.27 -3.43 -1.77
CA PHE A 127 22.97 -4.01 -2.10
C PHE A 127 21.80 -3.20 -1.56
N ASN A 128 21.86 -2.76 -0.29
CA ASN A 128 20.80 -1.98 0.33
C ASN A 128 20.66 -0.59 -0.30
N ARG A 129 21.77 0.06 -0.67
CA ARG A 129 21.73 1.33 -1.42
C ARG A 129 21.06 1.18 -2.78
N PHE A 130 21.31 0.06 -3.46
CA PHE A 130 20.62 -0.25 -4.70
C PHE A 130 19.12 -0.42 -4.47
N VAL A 131 18.71 -1.19 -3.46
CA VAL A 131 17.29 -1.36 -3.09
C VAL A 131 16.63 -0.03 -2.73
N ASP A 132 17.28 0.82 -1.94
CA ASP A 132 16.79 2.15 -1.59
C ASP A 132 16.62 3.03 -2.83
N GLY A 133 17.57 3.01 -3.77
CA GLY A 133 17.47 3.71 -5.05
C GLY A 133 16.29 3.24 -5.90
N VAL A 134 16.08 1.92 -5.99
CA VAL A 134 14.94 1.33 -6.71
C VAL A 134 13.61 1.75 -6.06
N VAL A 135 13.46 1.57 -4.75
CA VAL A 135 12.22 1.93 -4.05
C VAL A 135 11.97 3.43 -4.11
N GLY A 136 13.00 4.27 -3.96
CA GLY A 136 12.91 5.71 -4.15
C GLY A 136 12.44 6.10 -5.55
N GLY A 137 12.97 5.44 -6.59
CA GLY A 137 12.50 5.61 -7.96
C GLY A 137 11.03 5.20 -8.13
N MET A 138 10.63 4.05 -7.59
CA MET A 138 9.23 3.60 -7.62
C MET A 138 8.31 4.58 -6.90
N ASN A 139 8.69 5.07 -5.72
CA ASN A 139 7.92 6.05 -4.96
C ASN A 139 7.69 7.35 -5.78
N ARG A 140 8.73 7.84 -6.47
CA ARG A 140 8.61 9.03 -7.34
C ARG A 140 7.66 8.80 -8.51
N ILE A 141 7.75 7.66 -9.18
CA ILE A 141 6.83 7.31 -10.29
C ILE A 141 5.39 7.21 -9.79
N ALA A 142 5.16 6.58 -8.63
CA ALA A 142 3.83 6.54 -8.03
C ALA A 142 3.30 7.94 -7.70
N GLY A 143 4.16 8.83 -7.19
CA GLY A 143 3.85 10.23 -6.92
C GLY A 143 3.44 11.01 -8.17
N THR A 144 4.16 10.87 -9.29
CA THR A 144 3.80 11.54 -10.55
C THR A 144 2.51 11.01 -11.18
N LEU A 145 2.14 9.77 -10.86
CA LEU A 145 0.91 9.14 -11.32
C LEU A 145 -0.31 9.46 -10.44
N ALA A 146 -0.10 9.80 -9.17
CA ALA A 146 -1.16 10.11 -8.21
C ALA A 146 -1.92 11.40 -8.57
N ASN A 147 -3.19 11.46 -8.16
CA ASN A 147 -4.02 12.66 -8.27
C ASN A 147 -3.80 13.61 -7.09
N ALA A 148 -3.43 13.07 -5.92
CA ALA A 148 -3.11 13.84 -4.73
C ALA A 148 -2.04 13.10 -3.91
N VAL A 149 -1.15 13.88 -3.28
CA VAL A 149 -0.15 13.39 -2.34
C VAL A 149 -0.45 14.00 -0.97
N VAL A 150 -0.44 13.17 0.06
CA VAL A 150 -0.75 13.51 1.45
C VAL A 150 0.48 13.18 2.30
N THR A 151 0.87 14.14 3.13
CA THR A 151 1.83 13.96 4.21
C THR A 151 1.11 14.11 5.55
N TYR A 152 1.76 13.70 6.64
CA TYR A 152 1.16 13.82 7.99
C TYR A 152 1.06 15.25 8.48
N THR A 153 2.05 16.06 8.13
CA THR A 153 2.16 17.47 8.50
C THR A 153 2.61 18.27 7.30
N ARG A 154 2.33 19.58 7.34
CA ARG A 154 2.80 20.51 6.33
C ARG A 154 4.33 20.55 6.28
N ASP A 155 4.97 20.63 7.44
CA ASP A 155 6.43 20.67 7.57
C ASP A 155 7.13 19.47 6.95
N TYR A 156 6.50 18.29 6.94
CA TYR A 156 7.07 17.09 6.30
C TYR A 156 6.89 17.07 4.78
N GLY A 157 5.95 17.85 4.25
CA GLY A 157 5.64 17.90 2.82
C GLY A 157 6.28 19.05 2.04
N GLU A 158 6.92 20.00 2.74
CA GLU A 158 7.71 21.09 2.16
C GLU A 158 9.16 20.65 1.94
#